data_AF-A0A535MHH5-F1
#
_entry.id   AF-A0A535MHH5-F1
#
_cell.length_a   1.000
_cell.length_b   1.000
_cell.length_c   1.000
_cell.angle_alpha   90.00
_cell.angle_beta   90.00
_cell.angle_gamma   90.00
#
_symmetry.space_group_name_H-M   'P 1'
#
loop_
_entity.id
_entity.type
_entity.pdbx_description
1 polymer ?
#
loop_
_entity_poly.entity_id
_entity_poly.type
_entity_poly.pdbx_seq_one_letter_code
_entity_poly.pdbx_strand_id
1 'polypeptide(L)'
;MDTDKGRKSPIEPLSPLQIFHHSGARRSLAAPDPITHNLSVRSNRTLKASKPRTAASPRSSSRARLRGRRAARPRQDSTKDRLVQAALKTLTTEGFYGTTARAIARTGGLNQALIFYHFGSVDQLLLAALDATSQGRLTRYREELATVTSVTELVEAMAALYEEDVRVGHVAAVQELIAGGSSVPGLRRQVVNRMEPWVAFAEEVTRRLLAGTVFEPLLPIHDLAYAAVALYFGVETVTHLQGDRSRAASLFEAGRRLAPLADAMRTNATWAGQA
;
A
#
# COMPACT_ATOMS: atom_id res chain seq x y z
N MET A 1 13.39 78.60 -20.45
CA MET A 1 14.62 78.34 -19.68
C MET A 1 14.21 78.25 -18.21
N ASP A 2 14.74 77.27 -17.49
CA ASP A 2 14.99 77.14 -16.03
C ASP A 2 14.21 78.03 -15.02
N THR A 3 13.81 77.57 -13.83
CA THR A 3 13.98 76.29 -13.08
C THR A 3 13.02 76.32 -11.88
N ASP A 4 12.77 75.19 -11.18
CA ASP A 4 13.32 74.92 -9.82
C ASP A 4 12.89 73.53 -9.28
N LYS A 5 13.35 73.20 -8.06
CA LYS A 5 13.48 71.84 -7.50
C LYS A 5 12.30 71.44 -6.61
N GLY A 6 12.03 70.13 -6.56
CA GLY A 6 11.36 69.47 -5.44
C GLY A 6 12.12 68.20 -5.06
N ARG A 7 12.69 68.13 -3.84
CA ARG A 7 13.51 66.99 -3.38
C ARG A 7 12.66 66.05 -2.50
N LYS A 8 12.90 64.74 -2.62
CA LYS A 8 12.10 63.65 -2.02
C LYS A 8 12.26 63.52 -0.49
N SER A 9 11.23 62.94 0.14
CA SER A 9 11.32 62.13 1.37
C SER A 9 10.81 60.69 1.10
N PRO A 10 11.17 59.68 1.91
CA PRO A 10 11.02 58.26 1.54
C PRO A 10 9.70 57.61 1.99
N ILE A 11 9.44 56.39 1.50
CA ILE A 11 8.29 55.55 1.84
C ILE A 11 8.80 54.32 2.63
N GLU A 12 8.20 54.01 3.78
CA GLU A 12 8.36 52.72 4.46
C GLU A 12 7.29 51.71 4.00
N PRO A 13 7.61 50.40 3.89
CA PRO A 13 6.67 49.37 3.46
C PRO A 13 5.79 48.85 4.61
N LEU A 14 4.50 48.60 4.33
CA LEU A 14 3.55 48.01 5.28
C LEU A 14 3.56 46.48 5.25
N SER A 15 3.41 45.85 6.43
CA SER A 15 3.42 44.39 6.60
C SER A 15 2.12 43.71 6.13
N PRO A 16 2.19 42.58 5.39
CA PRO A 16 1.02 41.97 4.75
C PRO A 16 0.25 41.00 5.68
N LEU A 17 -0.66 41.51 6.53
CA LEU A 17 -1.54 40.69 7.36
C LEU A 17 -2.99 41.21 7.52
N GLN A 18 -3.53 41.93 6.53
CA GLN A 18 -4.91 42.47 6.55
C GLN A 18 -5.67 42.26 5.23
N ILE A 19 -5.95 40.99 4.87
CA ILE A 19 -6.87 40.66 3.77
C ILE A 19 -7.90 39.64 4.28
N PHE A 20 -9.15 39.79 3.84
CA PHE A 20 -10.35 39.00 4.20
C PHE A 20 -10.96 39.22 5.60
N HIS A 21 -11.72 40.31 5.71
CA HIS A 21 -12.72 40.48 6.76
C HIS A 21 -13.99 41.17 6.21
N HIS A 22 -14.83 40.46 5.44
CA HIS A 22 -16.28 40.73 5.34
C HIS A 22 -17.05 39.67 4.52
N SER A 23 -17.95 38.94 5.19
CA SER A 23 -19.37 38.72 4.83
C SER A 23 -19.95 37.66 5.78
N GLY A 24 -21.18 37.84 6.25
CA GLY A 24 -21.71 37.06 7.38
C GLY A 24 -23.04 36.35 7.08
N ALA A 25 -23.13 35.08 7.50
CA ALA A 25 -24.40 34.36 7.63
C ALA A 25 -24.34 33.45 8.88
N ARG A 26 -24.84 33.94 10.02
CA ARG A 26 -24.95 33.11 11.23
C ARG A 26 -26.16 32.18 11.11
N ARG A 27 -25.94 30.87 11.10
CA ARG A 27 -26.95 29.86 11.46
C ARG A 27 -26.47 29.08 12.66
N SER A 28 -27.30 29.01 13.70
CA SER A 28 -27.04 28.18 14.87
C SER A 28 -27.17 26.70 14.48
N LEU A 29 -26.18 25.90 14.85
CA LEU A 29 -26.25 24.45 14.82
C LEU A 29 -26.05 23.96 16.25
N ALA A 30 -27.09 23.39 16.84
CA ALA A 30 -27.00 22.76 18.15
C ALA A 30 -26.09 21.52 18.07
N ALA A 31 -25.28 21.30 19.10
CA ALA A 31 -24.50 20.07 19.21
C ALA A 31 -25.44 18.88 19.49
N PRO A 32 -25.31 17.75 18.77
CA PRO A 32 -26.04 16.53 19.11
C PRO A 32 -25.45 15.86 20.35
N ASP A 33 -26.31 15.28 21.20
CA ASP A 33 -25.91 14.63 22.44
C ASP A 33 -24.99 13.41 22.23
N PRO A 34 -24.06 13.12 23.17
CA PRO A 34 -23.18 11.97 23.08
C PRO A 34 -23.96 10.66 23.28
N ILE A 35 -24.02 9.84 22.23
CA ILE A 35 -24.66 8.50 22.27
C ILE A 35 -23.90 7.60 23.25
N THR A 36 -24.53 7.27 24.38
CA THR A 36 -24.00 6.30 25.34
C THR A 36 -24.27 4.87 24.85
N HIS A 37 -23.24 4.03 24.80
CA HIS A 37 -23.38 2.60 24.51
C HIS A 37 -23.44 1.78 25.79
N ASN A 38 -24.61 1.18 26.05
CA ASN A 38 -24.88 0.37 27.23
C ASN A 38 -24.33 -1.06 27.07
N LEU A 39 -23.23 -1.37 27.77
CA LEU A 39 -22.59 -2.69 27.77
C LEU A 39 -23.22 -3.62 28.81
N SER A 40 -24.29 -4.33 28.43
CA SER A 40 -24.93 -5.33 29.31
C SER A 40 -24.14 -6.65 29.37
N VAL A 41 -23.60 -6.96 30.54
CA VAL A 41 -22.77 -8.16 30.78
C VAL A 41 -23.62 -9.40 31.10
N ARG A 42 -23.49 -10.47 30.30
CA ARG A 42 -23.71 -11.92 30.59
C ARG A 42 -23.40 -12.74 29.32
N SER A 43 -23.05 -14.03 29.36
CA SER A 43 -23.06 -15.01 30.46
C SER A 43 -21.90 -16.05 30.37
N ASN A 44 -21.80 -16.86 31.44
CA ASN A 44 -20.97 -18.06 31.61
C ASN A 44 -21.11 -19.09 30.45
N ARG A 45 -20.07 -19.76 29.95
CA ARG A 45 -19.11 -20.73 30.56
C ARG A 45 -19.69 -22.15 30.71
N THR A 46 -19.18 -23.11 29.92
CA THR A 46 -18.76 -24.45 30.39
C THR A 46 -17.99 -25.23 29.31
N LEU A 47 -17.21 -26.22 29.73
CA LEU A 47 -16.37 -27.13 28.92
C LEU A 47 -16.79 -28.58 29.16
N LYS A 48 -16.64 -29.47 28.16
CA LYS A 48 -16.35 -30.93 28.24
C LYS A 48 -16.48 -31.59 26.86
N ALA A 49 -15.97 -32.79 26.57
CA ALA A 49 -14.71 -33.47 26.94
C ALA A 49 -14.58 -34.77 26.11
N SER A 50 -13.38 -35.10 25.65
CA SER A 50 -13.08 -36.09 24.60
C SER A 50 -13.07 -37.59 24.99
N LYS A 51 -13.06 -38.47 23.96
CA LYS A 51 -12.42 -39.83 23.89
C LYS A 51 -13.14 -41.01 24.60
N PRO A 52 -12.77 -42.32 24.37
CA PRO A 52 -11.60 -42.87 23.63
C PRO A 52 -11.80 -44.04 22.62
N ARG A 53 -10.75 -44.20 21.78
CA ARG A 53 -10.15 -45.36 21.06
C ARG A 53 -10.68 -46.82 21.20
N THR A 54 -10.57 -47.56 20.08
CA THR A 54 -10.15 -48.99 19.98
C THR A 54 -9.32 -49.23 18.68
N ALA A 55 -8.68 -50.40 18.53
CA ALA A 55 -7.81 -50.82 17.39
C ALA A 55 -7.74 -52.38 17.33
N ALA A 56 -7.16 -53.09 16.36
CA ALA A 56 -6.35 -52.72 15.17
C ALA A 56 -6.93 -53.36 13.86
N SER A 57 -6.27 -54.01 12.88
CA SER A 57 -4.88 -54.44 12.60
C SER A 57 -4.65 -54.59 11.05
N PRO A 58 -3.42 -54.79 10.51
CA PRO A 58 -3.09 -54.38 9.13
C PRO A 58 -3.07 -55.48 8.04
N ARG A 59 -3.49 -55.14 6.81
CA ARG A 59 -3.20 -55.88 5.56
C ARG A 59 -3.10 -54.97 4.32
N SER A 60 -2.35 -55.41 3.30
CA SER A 60 -2.28 -54.92 1.90
C SER A 60 -1.65 -53.54 1.61
N SER A 61 -0.31 -53.50 1.62
CA SER A 61 0.53 -52.37 1.23
C SER A 61 0.74 -52.25 -0.30
N SER A 62 -0.33 -52.07 -1.09
CA SER A 62 -0.22 -51.98 -2.58
C SER A 62 -1.00 -50.86 -3.27
N ARG A 63 -2.07 -50.29 -2.66
CA ARG A 63 -2.92 -49.25 -3.30
C ARG A 63 -2.51 -47.78 -3.04
N ALA A 64 -1.42 -47.53 -2.32
CA ALA A 64 -1.07 -46.19 -1.84
C ALA A 64 -0.57 -45.19 -2.91
N ARG A 65 -0.05 -45.66 -4.06
CA ARG A 65 0.64 -44.81 -5.05
C ARG A 65 -0.25 -44.10 -6.10
N LEU A 66 -1.58 -44.22 -6.01
CA LEU A 66 -2.52 -43.59 -6.97
C LEU A 66 -3.51 -42.58 -6.34
N ARG A 67 -3.23 -42.07 -5.13
CA ARG A 67 -3.98 -40.93 -4.53
C ARG A 67 -3.15 -39.65 -4.36
N GLY A 68 -1.94 -39.61 -4.91
CA GLY A 68 -0.98 -38.50 -4.81
C GLY A 68 -1.17 -37.33 -5.78
N ARG A 69 -2.37 -37.10 -6.34
CA ARG A 69 -2.63 -35.94 -7.21
C ARG A 69 -4.08 -35.45 -7.16
N ARG A 70 -4.63 -35.32 -5.94
CA ARG A 70 -5.81 -34.47 -5.74
C ARG A 70 -5.38 -33.03 -5.96
N ALA A 71 -5.59 -32.52 -7.18
CA ALA A 71 -5.36 -31.12 -7.51
C ALA A 71 -6.00 -30.23 -6.43
N ALA A 72 -5.31 -29.15 -6.06
CA ALA A 72 -5.83 -28.23 -5.06
C ALA A 72 -7.21 -27.74 -5.51
N ARG A 73 -8.26 -28.11 -4.77
CA ARG A 73 -9.56 -27.47 -4.98
C ARG A 73 -9.34 -25.97 -4.76
N PRO A 74 -9.90 -25.09 -5.62
CA PRO A 74 -9.93 -23.68 -5.29
C PRO A 74 -10.53 -23.53 -3.89
N ARG A 75 -9.88 -22.72 -3.05
CA ARG A 75 -10.44 -22.38 -1.74
C ARG A 75 -11.83 -21.80 -2.01
N GLN A 76 -12.85 -22.29 -1.31
CA GLN A 76 -14.11 -21.57 -1.27
C GLN A 76 -13.85 -20.31 -0.45
N ASP A 77 -13.96 -19.15 -1.09
CA ASP A 77 -13.78 -17.85 -0.45
C ASP A 77 -14.66 -17.78 0.80
N SER A 78 -14.03 -17.56 1.95
CA SER A 78 -14.77 -17.45 3.20
C SER A 78 -15.58 -16.15 3.21
N THR A 79 -16.53 -16.04 4.12
CA THR A 79 -17.27 -14.79 4.36
C THR A 79 -16.32 -13.63 4.67
N LYS A 80 -15.14 -13.87 5.26
CA LYS A 80 -14.11 -12.84 5.46
C LYS A 80 -13.48 -12.40 4.14
N ASP A 81 -13.11 -13.35 3.28
CA ASP A 81 -12.47 -13.07 1.99
C ASP A 81 -13.43 -12.29 1.08
N ARG A 82 -14.72 -12.69 1.04
CA ARG A 82 -15.77 -11.96 0.32
C ARG A 82 -15.98 -10.54 0.85
N LEU A 83 -15.88 -10.31 2.16
CA LEU A 83 -15.97 -8.96 2.74
C LEU A 83 -14.75 -8.12 2.38
N VAL A 84 -13.54 -8.70 2.38
CA VAL A 84 -12.30 -8.04 1.94
C VAL A 84 -12.38 -7.62 0.47
N GLN A 85 -12.81 -8.52 -0.41
CA GLN A 85 -12.98 -8.19 -1.84
C GLN A 85 -14.07 -7.14 -2.07
N ALA A 86 -15.16 -7.16 -1.30
CA ALA A 86 -16.18 -6.12 -1.33
C ALA A 86 -15.63 -4.76 -0.84
N ALA A 87 -14.75 -4.74 0.16
CA ALA A 87 -14.12 -3.52 0.66
C ALA A 87 -13.12 -2.94 -0.36
N LEU A 88 -12.23 -3.76 -0.94
CA LEU A 88 -11.33 -3.35 -2.02
C LEU A 88 -12.08 -2.76 -3.21
N LYS A 89 -13.15 -3.42 -3.66
CA LYS A 89 -14.00 -2.92 -4.75
C LYS A 89 -14.74 -1.62 -4.39
N THR A 90 -15.16 -1.46 -3.13
CA THR A 90 -15.85 -0.22 -2.71
C THR A 90 -14.88 0.96 -2.64
N LEU A 91 -13.63 0.75 -2.17
CA LEU A 91 -12.57 1.76 -2.22
C LEU A 91 -12.34 2.27 -3.65
N THR A 92 -12.20 1.36 -4.63
CA THR A 92 -11.91 1.75 -6.02
C THR A 92 -13.09 2.32 -6.81
N THR A 93 -14.33 2.28 -6.27
CA THR A 93 -15.51 2.82 -6.98
C THR A 93 -16.26 3.94 -6.23
N GLU A 94 -16.12 4.03 -4.90
CA GLU A 94 -16.80 5.05 -4.07
C GLU A 94 -15.81 5.87 -3.23
N GLY A 95 -14.51 5.58 -3.32
CA GLY A 95 -13.45 6.25 -2.55
C GLY A 95 -13.51 5.94 -1.05
N PHE A 96 -12.53 6.44 -0.30
CA PHE A 96 -12.43 6.21 1.14
C PHE A 96 -13.69 6.68 1.89
N TYR A 97 -14.15 7.91 1.64
CA TYR A 97 -15.32 8.47 2.32
C TYR A 97 -16.64 7.80 1.93
N GLY A 98 -16.76 7.25 0.71
CA GLY A 98 -17.93 6.47 0.29
C GLY A 98 -17.94 5.04 0.83
N THR A 99 -16.78 4.51 1.26
CA THR A 99 -16.58 3.13 1.74
C THR A 99 -17.13 2.91 3.16
N THR A 100 -18.44 3.08 3.28
CA THR A 100 -19.22 2.81 4.49
C THR A 100 -19.56 1.33 4.62
N ALA A 101 -19.88 0.87 5.84
CA ALA A 101 -20.34 -0.50 6.08
C ALA A 101 -21.54 -0.90 5.19
N ARG A 102 -22.44 0.04 4.89
CA ARG A 102 -23.60 -0.17 3.99
C ARG A 102 -23.18 -0.29 2.53
N ALA A 103 -22.21 0.51 2.09
CA ALA A 103 -21.66 0.44 0.74
C ALA A 103 -20.96 -0.91 0.50
N ILE A 104 -20.05 -1.31 1.41
CA ILE A 104 -19.37 -2.61 1.35
C ILE A 104 -20.37 -3.79 1.31
N ALA A 105 -21.38 -3.76 2.19
CA ALA A 105 -22.42 -4.78 2.25
C ALA A 105 -23.19 -4.92 0.92
N ARG A 106 -23.57 -3.78 0.31
CA ARG A 106 -24.20 -3.70 -1.02
C ARG A 106 -23.27 -4.23 -2.11
N THR A 107 -22.02 -3.79 -2.15
CA THR A 107 -21.02 -4.16 -3.17
C THR A 107 -20.70 -5.66 -3.16
N GLY A 108 -20.70 -6.30 -1.98
CA GLY A 108 -20.41 -7.73 -1.82
C GLY A 108 -21.62 -8.66 -1.91
N GLY A 109 -22.85 -8.13 -1.90
CA GLY A 109 -24.07 -8.94 -1.72
C GLY A 109 -24.07 -9.66 -0.37
N LEU A 110 -23.86 -8.91 0.72
CA LEU A 110 -23.60 -9.43 2.07
C LEU A 110 -24.40 -8.66 3.13
N ASN A 111 -24.66 -9.30 4.28
CA ASN A 111 -25.25 -8.63 5.43
C ASN A 111 -24.19 -7.77 6.14
N GLN A 112 -24.48 -6.48 6.33
CA GLN A 112 -23.61 -5.52 7.03
C GLN A 112 -23.17 -5.98 8.43
N ALA A 113 -24.01 -6.75 9.15
CA ALA A 113 -23.67 -7.31 10.46
C ALA A 113 -22.42 -8.23 10.43
N LEU A 114 -22.12 -8.84 9.28
CA LEU A 114 -20.96 -9.72 9.11
C LEU A 114 -19.63 -8.96 9.19
N ILE A 115 -19.62 -7.65 8.87
CA ILE A 115 -18.43 -6.78 9.04
C ILE A 115 -18.05 -6.72 10.52
N PHE A 116 -19.01 -6.31 11.36
CA PHE A 116 -18.79 -6.18 12.80
C PHE A 116 -18.50 -7.53 13.46
N TYR A 117 -19.18 -8.61 13.03
CA TYR A 117 -18.93 -9.97 13.54
C TYR A 117 -17.53 -10.50 13.19
N HIS A 118 -17.00 -10.21 12.00
CA HIS A 118 -15.72 -10.77 11.55
C HIS A 118 -14.50 -9.87 11.78
N PHE A 119 -14.68 -8.55 11.89
CA PHE A 119 -13.60 -7.55 11.95
C PHE A 119 -13.77 -6.52 13.07
N GLY A 120 -14.93 -6.44 13.74
CA GLY A 120 -15.21 -5.48 14.80
C GLY A 120 -15.55 -4.07 14.32
N SER A 121 -14.90 -3.56 13.26
CA SER A 121 -15.21 -2.26 12.65
C SER A 121 -14.95 -2.24 11.14
N VAL A 122 -15.36 -1.15 10.47
CA VAL A 122 -15.00 -0.88 9.07
C VAL A 122 -13.50 -0.69 8.93
N ASP A 123 -12.88 0.14 9.78
CA ASP A 123 -11.44 0.41 9.80
C ASP A 123 -10.60 -0.89 9.81
N GLN A 124 -10.98 -1.88 10.62
CA GLN A 124 -10.30 -3.17 10.69
C GLN A 124 -10.52 -4.04 9.45
N LEU A 125 -11.67 -3.92 8.78
CA LEU A 125 -11.89 -4.53 7.47
C LEU A 125 -11.06 -3.83 6.37
N LEU A 126 -10.93 -2.50 6.40
CA LEU A 126 -10.07 -1.75 5.46
C LEU A 126 -8.59 -2.09 5.64
N LEU A 127 -8.13 -2.25 6.88
CA LEU A 127 -6.76 -2.70 7.17
C LEU A 127 -6.54 -4.16 6.73
N ALA A 128 -7.50 -5.06 6.95
CA ALA A 128 -7.42 -6.43 6.45
C ALA A 128 -7.46 -6.51 4.91
N ALA A 129 -8.17 -5.58 4.25
CA ALA A 129 -8.16 -5.43 2.80
C ALA A 129 -6.80 -4.93 2.29
N LEU A 130 -6.20 -3.94 2.96
CA LEU A 130 -4.85 -3.47 2.70
C LEU A 130 -3.81 -4.59 2.86
N ASP A 131 -3.91 -5.39 3.92
CA ASP A 131 -3.06 -6.56 4.14
C ASP A 131 -3.17 -7.56 2.98
N ALA A 132 -4.39 -7.93 2.58
CA ALA A 132 -4.62 -8.91 1.53
C ALA A 132 -4.08 -8.46 0.16
N THR A 133 -4.35 -7.21 -0.25
CA THR A 133 -3.84 -6.70 -1.54
C THR A 133 -2.32 -6.49 -1.52
N SER A 134 -1.77 -5.97 -0.41
CA SER A 134 -0.33 -5.76 -0.26
C SER A 134 0.45 -7.07 -0.26
N GLN A 135 -0.02 -8.10 0.45
CA GLN A 135 0.61 -9.43 0.45
C GLN A 135 0.56 -10.08 -0.95
N GLY A 136 -0.57 -9.95 -1.66
CA GLY A 136 -0.70 -10.42 -3.04
C GLY A 136 0.28 -9.75 -4.01
N ARG A 137 0.38 -8.41 -4.00
CA ARG A 137 1.35 -7.68 -4.83
C ARG A 137 2.80 -7.95 -4.40
N LEU A 138 3.12 -7.94 -3.11
CA LEU A 138 4.47 -8.20 -2.62
C LEU A 138 4.96 -9.61 -2.98
N THR A 139 4.05 -10.60 -3.02
CA THR A 139 4.36 -11.95 -3.50
C THR A 139 4.75 -11.91 -4.99
N ARG A 140 3.92 -11.27 -5.83
CA ARG A 140 4.18 -11.12 -7.28
C ARG A 140 5.50 -10.38 -7.58
N TYR A 141 5.82 -9.34 -6.82
CA TYR A 141 7.11 -8.63 -6.94
C TYR A 141 8.30 -9.50 -6.50
N ARG A 142 8.15 -10.27 -5.41
CA ARG A 142 9.19 -11.20 -4.93
C ARG A 142 9.43 -12.33 -5.93
N GLU A 143 8.41 -12.80 -6.64
CA GLU A 143 8.52 -13.79 -7.71
C GLU A 143 9.25 -13.21 -8.94
N GLU A 144 8.80 -12.06 -9.46
CA GLU A 144 9.39 -11.45 -10.67
C GLU A 144 10.83 -10.97 -10.45
N LEU A 145 11.11 -10.30 -9.32
CA LEU A 145 12.44 -9.80 -9.00
C LEU A 145 13.34 -10.86 -8.34
N ALA A 146 12.95 -12.14 -8.30
CA ALA A 146 13.74 -13.22 -7.70
C ALA A 146 15.11 -13.39 -8.39
N THR A 147 15.14 -13.29 -9.72
CA THR A 147 16.31 -13.60 -10.57
C THR A 147 17.05 -12.37 -11.11
N VAL A 148 16.63 -11.15 -10.75
CA VAL A 148 17.21 -9.90 -11.26
C VAL A 148 18.61 -9.64 -10.68
N THR A 149 19.62 -9.57 -11.54
CA THR A 149 21.05 -9.41 -11.18
C THR A 149 21.71 -8.12 -11.71
N SER A 150 21.01 -7.40 -12.58
CA SER A 150 21.45 -6.15 -13.21
C SER A 150 20.42 -5.03 -13.02
N VAL A 151 20.87 -3.78 -13.18
CA VAL A 151 19.98 -2.60 -13.18
C VAL A 151 19.07 -2.62 -14.40
N THR A 152 19.56 -3.13 -15.53
CA THR A 152 18.81 -3.26 -16.78
C THR A 152 17.64 -4.24 -16.63
N GLU A 153 17.87 -5.42 -16.05
CA GLU A 153 16.79 -6.37 -15.70
C GLU A 153 15.80 -5.77 -14.69
N LEU A 154 16.27 -5.00 -13.70
CA LEU A 154 15.40 -4.35 -12.71
C LEU A 154 14.44 -3.35 -13.37
N VAL A 155 14.93 -2.52 -14.29
CA VAL A 155 14.10 -1.49 -14.95
C VAL A 155 12.99 -2.13 -15.80
N GLU A 156 13.30 -3.17 -16.58
CA GLU A 156 12.28 -3.84 -17.39
C GLU A 156 11.26 -4.60 -16.54
N ALA A 157 11.71 -5.32 -15.52
CA ALA A 157 10.81 -6.02 -14.60
C ALA A 157 9.91 -5.04 -13.83
N MET A 158 10.44 -3.91 -13.37
CA MET A 158 9.66 -2.85 -12.70
C MET A 158 8.68 -2.16 -13.65
N ALA A 159 9.02 -1.97 -14.93
CA ALA A 159 8.09 -1.44 -15.92
C ALA A 159 6.91 -2.41 -16.15
N ALA A 160 7.19 -3.70 -16.32
CA ALA A 160 6.16 -4.73 -16.48
C ALA A 160 5.27 -4.87 -15.23
N LEU A 161 5.85 -4.83 -14.02
CA LEU A 161 5.12 -4.85 -12.75
C LEU A 161 4.23 -3.62 -12.58
N TYR A 162 4.70 -2.43 -12.98
CA TYR A 162 3.92 -1.19 -12.96
C TYR A 162 2.71 -1.27 -13.91
N GLU A 163 2.91 -1.70 -15.16
CA GLU A 163 1.80 -1.92 -16.11
C GLU A 163 0.79 -2.97 -15.59
N GLU A 164 1.26 -4.01 -14.90
CA GLU A 164 0.41 -5.01 -14.25
C GLU A 164 -0.41 -4.40 -13.09
N ASP A 165 0.21 -3.63 -12.20
CA ASP A 165 -0.45 -2.92 -11.09
C ASP A 165 -1.54 -1.97 -11.59
N VAL A 166 -1.18 -1.14 -12.58
CA VAL A 166 -2.06 -0.16 -13.24
C VAL A 166 -3.25 -0.83 -13.92
N ARG A 167 -3.06 -2.01 -14.52
CA ARG A 167 -4.12 -2.80 -15.17
C ARG A 167 -5.03 -3.51 -14.16
N VAL A 168 -4.51 -3.92 -13.01
CA VAL A 168 -5.24 -4.65 -11.97
C VAL A 168 -5.95 -3.70 -10.98
N GLY A 169 -5.46 -2.46 -10.83
CA GLY A 169 -6.08 -1.43 -10.00
C GLY A 169 -5.88 -1.61 -8.49
N HIS A 170 -4.97 -2.51 -8.07
CA HIS A 170 -4.67 -2.73 -6.65
C HIS A 170 -4.10 -1.47 -5.98
N VAL A 171 -3.23 -0.71 -6.65
CA VAL A 171 -2.63 0.49 -6.07
C VAL A 171 -3.68 1.58 -5.81
N ALA A 172 -4.70 1.72 -6.66
CA ALA A 172 -5.80 2.67 -6.44
C ALA A 172 -6.57 2.42 -5.13
N ALA A 173 -6.83 1.15 -4.79
CA ALA A 173 -7.45 0.79 -3.51
C ALA A 173 -6.59 1.20 -2.31
N VAL A 174 -5.26 1.03 -2.45
CA VAL A 174 -4.27 1.40 -1.42
C VAL A 174 -4.15 2.93 -1.32
N GLN A 175 -4.16 3.65 -2.45
CA GLN A 175 -4.07 5.11 -2.50
C GLN A 175 -5.27 5.80 -1.85
N GLU A 176 -6.49 5.37 -2.12
CA GLU A 176 -7.69 5.87 -1.45
C GLU A 176 -7.58 5.72 0.08
N LEU A 177 -7.13 4.55 0.54
CA LEU A 177 -6.94 4.27 1.96
C LEU A 177 -5.77 5.04 2.59
N ILE A 178 -4.69 5.31 1.85
CA ILE A 178 -3.59 6.18 2.30
C ILE A 178 -4.09 7.63 2.39
N ALA A 179 -4.71 8.15 1.33
CA ALA A 179 -5.13 9.54 1.23
C ALA A 179 -6.21 9.88 2.26
N GLY A 180 -7.32 9.15 2.27
CA GLY A 180 -8.41 9.36 3.23
C GLY A 180 -8.02 8.94 4.66
N GLY A 181 -7.39 7.77 4.81
CA GLY A 181 -6.97 7.24 6.11
C GLY A 181 -5.86 8.04 6.81
N SER A 182 -5.12 8.90 6.09
CA SER A 182 -4.17 9.85 6.69
C SER A 182 -4.83 10.78 7.71
N SER A 183 -6.10 11.14 7.49
CA SER A 183 -6.89 12.01 8.36
C SER A 183 -7.37 11.33 9.65
N VAL A 184 -7.34 9.99 9.71
CA VAL A 184 -7.84 9.18 10.82
C VAL A 184 -6.67 8.74 11.71
N PRO A 185 -6.53 9.27 12.96
CA PRO A 185 -5.34 9.04 13.79
C PRO A 185 -5.02 7.58 14.08
N GLY A 186 -6.05 6.72 14.15
CA GLY A 186 -5.91 5.28 14.35
C GLY A 186 -5.44 4.52 13.10
N LEU A 187 -5.83 4.96 11.90
CA LEU A 187 -5.41 4.34 10.63
C LEU A 187 -4.01 4.78 10.23
N ARG A 188 -3.67 6.07 10.33
CA ARG A 188 -2.39 6.63 9.84
C ARG A 188 -1.16 5.80 10.23
N ARG A 189 -0.99 5.44 11.51
CA ARG A 189 0.12 4.58 11.95
C ARG A 189 0.03 3.15 11.39
N GLN A 190 -1.18 2.58 11.35
CA GLN A 190 -1.39 1.22 10.89
C GLN A 190 -1.20 1.05 9.37
N VAL A 191 -1.37 2.12 8.60
CA VAL A 191 -1.05 2.20 7.17
C VAL A 191 0.47 2.34 6.97
N VAL A 192 1.15 3.23 7.71
CA VAL A 192 2.62 3.37 7.65
C VAL A 192 3.33 2.04 7.97
N ASN A 193 2.94 1.36 9.05
CA ASN A 193 3.51 0.06 9.42
C ASN A 193 3.29 -1.05 8.36
N ARG A 194 2.42 -0.84 7.37
CA ARG A 194 2.17 -1.79 6.26
C ARG A 194 2.98 -1.47 5.00
N MET A 195 3.69 -0.34 4.97
CA MET A 195 4.71 -0.07 3.95
C MET A 195 6.07 -0.69 4.31
N GLU A 196 6.32 -0.99 5.59
CA GLU A 196 7.56 -1.61 6.07
C GLU A 196 8.00 -2.88 5.29
N PRO A 197 7.11 -3.85 4.96
CA PRO A 197 7.49 -5.04 4.20
C PRO A 197 7.90 -4.75 2.76
N TRP A 198 7.49 -3.59 2.21
CA TRP A 198 7.91 -3.11 0.88
C TRP A 198 9.28 -2.45 0.93
N VAL A 199 9.56 -1.66 1.99
CA VAL A 199 10.89 -1.04 2.20
C VAL A 199 11.94 -2.12 2.42
N ALA A 200 11.68 -3.09 3.31
CA ALA A 200 12.57 -4.22 3.55
C ALA A 200 12.82 -5.06 2.27
N PHE A 201 11.80 -5.27 1.45
CA PHE A 201 11.95 -5.97 0.16
C PHE A 201 12.76 -5.16 -0.86
N ALA A 202 12.53 -3.85 -0.96
CA ALA A 202 13.35 -2.98 -1.80
C ALA A 202 14.81 -3.00 -1.32
N GLU A 203 15.06 -3.05 -0.01
CA GLU A 203 16.42 -3.18 0.54
C GLU A 203 17.07 -4.52 0.16
N GLU A 204 16.34 -5.65 0.24
CA GLU A 204 16.82 -6.96 -0.24
C GLU A 204 17.28 -6.89 -1.71
N VAL A 205 16.48 -6.26 -2.59
CA VAL A 205 16.80 -6.14 -4.02
C VAL A 205 17.97 -5.18 -4.27
N THR A 206 17.98 -3.99 -3.65
CA THR A 206 19.08 -3.03 -3.79
C THR A 206 20.39 -3.60 -3.24
N ARG A 207 20.36 -4.24 -2.06
CA ARG A 207 21.53 -4.90 -1.47
C ARG A 207 22.07 -6.00 -2.40
N ARG A 208 21.22 -6.85 -2.96
CA ARG A 208 21.63 -7.90 -3.92
C ARG A 208 22.30 -7.33 -5.18
N LEU A 209 21.85 -6.18 -5.67
CA LEU A 209 22.44 -5.53 -6.85
C LEU A 209 23.77 -4.83 -6.54
N LEU A 210 23.96 -4.30 -5.33
CA LEU A 210 25.20 -3.63 -4.92
C LEU A 210 26.25 -4.60 -4.33
N ALA A 211 25.87 -5.82 -3.97
CA ALA A 211 26.71 -6.80 -3.30
C ALA A 211 28.07 -7.01 -3.99
N GLY A 212 29.15 -6.89 -3.23
CA GLY A 212 30.53 -7.05 -3.73
C GLY A 212 31.06 -5.89 -4.58
N THR A 213 30.31 -4.79 -4.70
CA THR A 213 30.80 -3.53 -5.28
C THR A 213 31.27 -2.57 -4.20
N VAL A 214 32.14 -1.61 -4.54
CA VAL A 214 32.55 -0.54 -3.61
C VAL A 214 31.38 0.33 -3.13
N PHE A 215 30.20 0.27 -3.76
CA PHE A 215 29.02 1.02 -3.34
C PHE A 215 28.29 0.41 -2.14
N GLU A 216 28.42 -0.90 -1.88
CA GLU A 216 27.75 -1.60 -0.78
C GLU A 216 28.01 -0.98 0.62
N PRO A 217 29.26 -0.65 1.01
CA PRO A 217 29.52 0.05 2.27
C PRO A 217 29.40 1.58 2.20
N LEU A 218 29.28 2.18 1.00
CA LEU A 218 29.26 3.63 0.82
C LEU A 218 27.85 4.24 0.77
N LEU A 219 26.83 3.45 0.42
CA LEU A 219 25.47 3.95 0.22
C LEU A 219 24.55 3.55 1.39
N PRO A 220 23.65 4.43 1.86
CA PRO A 220 22.63 4.09 2.84
C PRO A 220 21.51 3.27 2.18
N ILE A 221 21.73 1.96 2.02
CA ILE A 221 20.87 1.05 1.25
C ILE A 221 19.39 1.13 1.72
N HIS A 222 19.17 1.18 3.03
CA HIS A 222 17.85 1.34 3.65
C HIS A 222 17.13 2.62 3.18
N ASP A 223 17.82 3.76 3.17
CA ASP A 223 17.23 5.05 2.83
C ASP A 223 17.00 5.17 1.32
N LEU A 224 17.85 4.52 0.51
CA LEU A 224 17.62 4.35 -0.93
C LEU A 224 16.42 3.45 -1.23
N ALA A 225 16.23 2.36 -0.47
CA ALA A 225 15.08 1.49 -0.59
C ALA A 225 13.77 2.21 -0.19
N TYR A 226 13.80 2.99 0.90
CA TYR A 226 12.70 3.86 1.30
C TYR A 226 12.38 4.90 0.20
N ALA A 227 13.41 5.56 -0.34
CA ALA A 227 13.26 6.55 -1.41
C ALA A 227 12.68 5.93 -2.70
N ALA A 228 13.06 4.70 -3.06
CA ALA A 228 12.52 3.99 -4.21
C ALA A 228 11.01 3.67 -4.04
N VAL A 229 10.62 3.19 -2.85
CA VAL A 229 9.19 2.94 -2.51
C VAL A 229 8.40 4.25 -2.51
N ALA A 230 8.94 5.32 -1.90
CA ALA A 230 8.31 6.64 -1.88
C ALA A 230 8.16 7.25 -3.28
N LEU A 231 9.16 7.09 -4.16
CA LEU A 231 9.11 7.52 -5.55
C LEU A 231 8.03 6.76 -6.32
N TYR A 232 7.93 5.43 -6.16
CA TYR A 232 6.90 4.61 -6.80
C TYR A 232 5.48 5.07 -6.41
N PHE A 233 5.20 5.23 -5.12
CA PHE A 233 3.92 5.78 -4.63
C PHE A 233 3.68 7.21 -5.12
N GLY A 234 4.71 8.06 -5.19
CA GLY A 234 4.61 9.43 -5.69
C GLY A 234 4.23 9.49 -7.17
N VAL A 235 4.90 8.70 -8.01
CA VAL A 235 4.59 8.58 -9.45
C VAL A 235 3.17 8.10 -9.65
N GLU A 236 2.76 6.98 -9.03
CA GLU A 236 1.43 6.42 -9.24
C GLU A 236 0.31 7.28 -8.66
N THR A 237 0.61 8.15 -7.68
CA THR A 237 -0.37 9.12 -7.16
C THR A 237 -0.57 10.28 -8.13
N VAL A 238 0.50 10.75 -8.79
CA VAL A 238 0.39 11.82 -9.79
C VAL A 238 -0.28 11.32 -11.08
N THR A 239 0.04 10.12 -11.56
CA THR A 239 -0.63 9.54 -12.75
C THR A 239 -2.12 9.29 -12.50
N HIS A 240 -2.50 8.77 -11.33
CA HIS A 240 -3.90 8.58 -10.97
C HIS A 240 -4.67 9.91 -10.95
N LEU A 241 -4.11 10.94 -10.31
CA LEU A 241 -4.74 12.27 -10.22
C LEU A 241 -4.82 13.01 -11.57
N GLN A 242 -3.88 12.75 -12.49
CA GLN A 242 -3.86 13.39 -13.82
C GLN A 242 -4.66 12.61 -14.88
N GLY A 243 -4.93 11.33 -14.65
CA GLY A 243 -5.46 10.42 -15.68
C GLY A 243 -4.47 10.11 -16.81
N ASP A 244 -3.25 10.65 -16.73
CA ASP A 244 -2.18 10.51 -17.72
C ASP A 244 -1.00 9.71 -17.14
N ARG A 245 -0.48 8.79 -17.95
CA ARG A 245 0.64 7.88 -17.60
C ARG A 245 1.90 8.18 -18.42
N SER A 246 1.86 9.17 -19.32
CA SER A 246 3.00 9.58 -20.15
C SER A 246 4.26 9.86 -19.35
N ARG A 247 4.11 10.46 -18.15
CA ARG A 247 5.19 10.79 -17.22
C ARG A 247 5.83 9.54 -16.61
N ALA A 248 5.05 8.54 -16.21
CA ALA A 248 5.58 7.28 -15.69
C ALA A 248 6.32 6.51 -16.80
N ALA A 249 5.72 6.40 -17.99
CA ALA A 249 6.38 5.80 -19.15
C ALA A 249 7.70 6.51 -19.50
N SER A 250 7.73 7.85 -19.42
CA SER A 250 8.95 8.64 -19.64
C SER A 250 10.04 8.40 -18.58
N LEU A 251 9.66 8.11 -17.33
CA LEU A 251 10.61 7.76 -16.26
C LEU A 251 11.21 6.37 -16.48
N PHE A 252 10.40 5.37 -16.86
CA PHE A 252 10.93 4.04 -17.23
C PHE A 252 11.84 4.11 -18.46
N GLU A 253 11.47 4.90 -19.48
CA GLU A 253 12.30 5.14 -20.67
C GLU A 253 13.62 5.86 -20.35
N ALA A 254 13.62 6.83 -19.43
CA ALA A 254 14.85 7.41 -18.91
C ALA A 254 15.69 6.37 -18.14
N GLY A 255 15.05 5.51 -17.35
CA GLY A 255 15.67 4.38 -16.67
C GLY A 255 16.38 3.42 -17.65
N ARG A 256 15.71 3.01 -18.73
CA ARG A 256 16.28 2.12 -19.78
C ARG A 256 17.55 2.69 -20.41
N ARG A 257 17.59 4.00 -20.64
CA ARG A 257 18.75 4.69 -21.23
C ARG A 257 19.93 4.80 -20.27
N LEU A 258 19.68 4.82 -18.95
CA LEU A 258 20.72 4.95 -17.91
C LEU A 258 21.17 3.60 -17.33
N ALA A 259 20.34 2.56 -17.38
CA ALA A 259 20.63 1.27 -16.77
C ALA A 259 21.92 0.59 -17.31
N PRO A 260 22.23 0.60 -18.64
CA PRO A 260 23.49 0.05 -19.14
C PRO A 260 24.73 0.80 -18.61
N LEU A 261 24.62 2.11 -18.35
CA LEU A 261 25.70 2.88 -17.73
C LEU A 261 25.86 2.50 -16.25
N ALA A 262 24.75 2.32 -15.53
CA ALA A 262 24.76 1.86 -14.15
C ALA A 262 25.35 0.44 -14.02
N ASP A 263 25.02 -0.49 -14.92
CA ASP A 263 25.59 -1.84 -14.96
C ASP A 263 27.08 -1.86 -15.35
N ALA A 264 27.51 -0.98 -16.26
CA ALA A 264 28.94 -0.79 -16.57
C ALA A 264 29.71 -0.23 -15.36
N MET A 265 29.16 0.77 -14.66
CA MET A 265 29.73 1.28 -13.41
C MET A 265 29.78 0.19 -12.33
N ARG A 266 28.70 -0.58 -12.15
CA ARG A 266 28.58 -1.69 -11.20
C ARG A 266 29.64 -2.77 -11.45
N THR A 267 29.85 -3.14 -12.71
CA THR A 267 30.86 -4.13 -13.12
C THR A 267 32.28 -3.63 -12.92
N ASN A 268 32.56 -2.35 -13.22
CA ASN A 268 33.87 -1.75 -12.93
C ASN A 268 34.09 -1.47 -11.42
N ALA A 269 33.02 -1.50 -10.63
CA ALA A 269 33.03 -1.27 -9.18
C ALA A 269 33.15 -2.56 -8.34
N THR A 270 33.11 -3.75 -8.94
CA THR A 270 33.40 -5.01 -8.21
C THR A 270 34.90 -5.06 -7.88
N TRP A 271 35.24 -5.12 -6.59
CA TRP A 271 36.63 -5.05 -6.14
C TRP A 271 37.39 -6.34 -6.45
N ALA A 272 38.23 -6.31 -7.50
CA ALA A 272 39.09 -7.42 -7.92
C ALA A 272 40.43 -7.46 -7.13
N GLY A 273 40.35 -7.42 -5.80
CA GLY A 273 41.53 -7.39 -4.93
C GLY A 273 42.21 -8.74 -4.78
N GLN A 274 43.23 -8.99 -5.60
CA GLN A 274 44.28 -9.98 -5.33
C GLN A 274 45.65 -9.28 -5.24
N ALA A 275 46.05 -8.95 -4.00
CA ALA A 275 47.42 -8.67 -3.58
C ALA A 275 47.51 -8.79 -2.05
#